data_AF-A0A523HV01-F1
#
_entry.id   AF-A0A523HV01-F1
#
_cell.length_a   1.000
_cell.length_b   1.000
_cell.length_c   1.000
_cell.angle_alpha   90.00
_cell.angle_beta   90.00
_cell.angle_gamma   90.00
#
_symmetry.space_group_name_H-M   'P 1'
#
loop_
_entity.id
_entity.type
_entity.pdbx_description
1 polymer ?
#
loop_
_entity_poly.entity_id
_entity_poly.type
_entity_poly.pdbx_seq_one_letter_code
_entity_poly.pdbx_strand_id
1 'polypeptide(L)'
;MPKILNLNTFLLILLIATSYISTGVVGCNSGSGGNNKTTIRGVIEQVIGGTGEVSGIRVSIFENNRRRTSDRTNQSGVFRLTYKPDNDLATIEFEGSDFTLSRVISVTEGSDVTLDEIIDTITPEIIFTEWVVDQRRLTLSSFDQVIFNDTEATFRIDGKNKNCIRAKGESRVEITARSISLINCSEGITTSSFALVDLQADEDINVIANKDGIKSQDNSSVTLSMTNNPVANNIFITSNKENGIRASGSSVVIVDPELNCTITGAKDAIRQSGTSVVDPDGCTLVGN
;
A
#
# COMPACT_ATOMS: atom_id res chain seq x y z
N MET A 1 38.69 -21.46 -47.76
CA MET A 1 37.58 -20.87 -48.56
C MET A 1 36.29 -21.01 -47.77
N PRO A 2 35.72 -19.91 -47.26
CA PRO A 2 34.49 -19.95 -46.48
C PRO A 2 33.29 -20.18 -47.41
N LYS A 3 32.42 -21.12 -47.05
CA LYS A 3 31.10 -21.30 -47.67
C LYS A 3 30.06 -20.58 -46.83
N ILE A 4 29.38 -19.68 -47.52
CA ILE A 4 28.23 -18.88 -47.12
C ILE A 4 27.15 -19.76 -46.49
N LEU A 5 26.73 -19.42 -45.27
CA LEU A 5 25.49 -19.92 -44.68
C LEU A 5 24.47 -18.78 -44.65
N ASN A 6 23.32 -19.12 -45.21
CA ASN A 6 22.32 -18.25 -45.80
C ASN A 6 21.36 -17.72 -44.74
N LEU A 7 21.11 -16.41 -44.80
CA LEU A 7 20.26 -15.60 -43.96
C LEU A 7 18.78 -15.90 -44.27
N ASN A 8 18.25 -17.08 -43.92
CA ASN A 8 16.83 -17.40 -44.12
C ASN A 8 16.29 -18.57 -43.28
N THR A 9 16.87 -18.84 -42.10
CA THR A 9 16.40 -19.93 -41.20
C THR A 9 16.12 -19.44 -39.78
N PHE A 10 15.79 -18.16 -39.62
CA PHE A 10 15.45 -17.55 -38.32
C PHE A 10 14.00 -17.04 -38.25
N LEU A 11 13.14 -17.57 -39.11
CA LEU A 11 11.78 -17.07 -39.30
C LEU A 11 10.78 -18.23 -39.44
N LEU A 12 10.75 -19.17 -38.49
CA LEU A 12 9.62 -20.11 -38.36
C LEU A 12 9.60 -20.91 -37.04
N ILE A 13 9.34 -20.25 -35.90
CA ILE A 13 8.60 -20.84 -34.76
C ILE A 13 7.67 -19.74 -34.28
N LEU A 14 6.58 -19.48 -35.00
CA LEU A 14 5.22 -19.92 -34.65
C LEU A 14 4.88 -19.59 -33.18
N LEU A 15 4.44 -18.37 -32.87
CA LEU A 15 3.02 -17.95 -32.90
C LEU A 15 2.09 -18.96 -32.22
N ILE A 16 2.03 -18.91 -30.89
CA ILE A 16 0.79 -19.16 -30.16
C ILE A 16 0.34 -17.83 -29.57
N ALA A 17 -0.77 -17.35 -30.13
CA ALA A 17 -1.53 -16.24 -29.63
C ALA A 17 -1.99 -16.51 -28.19
N THR A 18 -1.66 -15.59 -27.29
CA THR A 18 -2.58 -15.19 -26.22
C THR A 18 -2.57 -13.67 -26.17
N SER A 19 -3.41 -13.08 -27.02
CA SER A 19 -4.05 -11.81 -26.73
C SER A 19 -4.79 -11.97 -25.40
N TYR A 20 -4.21 -11.48 -24.30
CA TYR A 20 -4.97 -11.26 -23.08
C TYR A 20 -5.93 -10.11 -23.35
N ILE A 21 -7.14 -10.47 -23.74
CA ILE A 21 -8.32 -9.64 -23.52
C ILE A 21 -8.40 -9.50 -21.99
N SER A 22 -8.14 -8.31 -21.46
CA SER A 22 -8.50 -7.97 -20.09
C SER A 22 -10.02 -7.90 -20.01
N THR A 23 -10.68 -9.06 -19.96
CA THR A 23 -12.03 -9.12 -19.42
C THR A 23 -11.89 -8.85 -17.94
N GLY A 24 -12.32 -7.67 -17.50
CA GLY A 24 -12.51 -7.36 -16.10
C GLY A 24 -13.37 -8.45 -15.49
N VAL A 25 -12.73 -9.34 -14.74
CA VAL A 25 -13.42 -10.23 -13.82
C VAL A 25 -13.87 -9.32 -12.70
N VAL A 26 -15.14 -8.94 -12.76
CA VAL A 26 -15.87 -8.38 -11.61
C VAL A 26 -15.75 -9.42 -10.52
N GLY A 27 -14.85 -9.18 -9.56
CA GLY A 27 -14.72 -9.98 -8.36
C GLY A 27 -16.08 -10.08 -7.69
N CYS A 28 -16.58 -11.31 -7.57
CA CYS A 28 -17.79 -11.60 -6.81
C CYS A 28 -17.55 -11.23 -5.35
N ASN A 29 -17.99 -10.03 -4.97
CA ASN A 29 -18.08 -9.53 -3.60
C ASN A 29 -18.76 -10.57 -2.70
N SER A 30 -17.96 -11.31 -1.93
CA SER A 30 -18.44 -12.40 -1.07
C SER A 30 -17.92 -12.20 0.35
N GLY A 31 -18.74 -11.56 1.18
CA GLY A 31 -18.78 -11.82 2.63
C GLY A 31 -18.14 -10.78 3.54
N SER A 32 -19.00 -9.88 4.06
CA SER A 32 -19.15 -9.54 5.49
C SER A 32 -19.57 -8.07 5.61
N GLY A 33 -20.70 -7.82 6.28
CA GLY A 33 -21.28 -6.49 6.49
C GLY A 33 -20.39 -5.60 7.36
N GLY A 34 -19.32 -5.08 6.78
CA GLY A 34 -18.49 -4.02 7.32
C GLY A 34 -18.64 -2.77 6.46
N ASN A 35 -18.45 -1.60 7.04
CA ASN A 35 -18.41 -0.33 6.31
C ASN A 35 -17.20 -0.32 5.36
N ASN A 36 -17.30 -0.92 4.17
CA ASN A 36 -16.30 -0.88 3.08
C ASN A 36 -16.22 0.51 2.42
N LYS A 37 -16.68 1.54 3.12
CA LYS A 37 -16.59 2.91 2.66
C LYS A 37 -15.28 3.49 3.15
N THR A 38 -14.65 4.22 2.25
CA THR A 38 -13.49 5.05 2.53
C THR A 38 -13.99 6.46 2.86
N THR A 39 -13.42 7.06 3.89
CA THR A 39 -13.71 8.43 4.27
C THR A 39 -12.46 9.26 4.04
N ILE A 40 -12.57 10.28 3.19
CA ILE A 40 -11.50 11.26 2.95
C ILE A 40 -11.90 12.54 3.70
N ARG A 41 -11.01 13.06 4.53
CA ARG A 41 -11.14 14.34 5.24
C ARG A 41 -9.93 15.18 4.91
N GLY A 42 -10.13 16.49 4.91
CA GLY A 42 -9.05 17.38 4.55
C GLY A 42 -9.35 18.84 4.80
N VAL A 43 -8.29 19.63 4.68
CA VAL A 43 -8.30 21.08 4.76
C VAL A 43 -7.57 21.66 3.55
N ILE A 44 -8.26 22.53 2.80
CA ILE A 44 -7.59 23.44 1.86
C ILE A 44 -6.94 24.54 2.70
N GLU A 45 -5.65 24.42 2.96
CA GLU A 45 -4.90 25.33 3.82
C GLU A 45 -4.72 26.70 3.16
N GLN A 46 -4.52 26.69 1.84
CA GLN A 46 -4.29 27.90 1.07
C GLN A 46 -4.71 27.71 -0.39
N VAL A 47 -5.22 28.80 -1.00
CA VAL A 47 -5.32 28.95 -2.44
C VAL A 47 -4.36 30.04 -2.88
N ILE A 48 -3.37 29.70 -3.71
CA ILE A 48 -2.40 30.63 -4.29
C ILE A 48 -2.92 31.06 -5.65
N GLY A 49 -3.24 32.35 -5.79
CA GLY A 49 -3.92 32.89 -6.97
C GLY A 49 -5.44 32.85 -6.86
N GLY A 50 -6.11 33.19 -7.96
CA GLY A 50 -7.57 33.29 -8.02
C GLY A 50 -8.19 34.24 -6.97
N THR A 51 -9.33 33.84 -6.39
CA THR A 51 -9.97 34.59 -5.29
C THR A 51 -9.23 34.46 -3.95
N GLY A 52 -8.35 33.47 -3.81
CA GLY A 52 -7.71 33.12 -2.54
C GLY A 52 -8.66 32.53 -1.49
N GLU A 53 -9.92 32.28 -1.83
CA GLU A 53 -10.92 31.78 -0.89
C GLU A 53 -10.84 30.26 -0.74
N VAL A 54 -10.66 29.77 0.49
CA VAL A 54 -10.68 28.33 0.81
C VAL A 54 -12.11 27.80 1.02
N SER A 55 -13.11 28.68 1.14
CA SER A 55 -14.50 28.33 1.44
C SER A 55 -15.33 28.16 0.18
N GLY A 56 -16.30 27.24 0.22
CA GLY A 56 -17.25 27.05 -0.87
C GLY A 56 -16.70 26.31 -2.09
N ILE A 57 -15.44 25.89 -2.06
CA ILE A 57 -14.81 25.03 -3.09
C ILE A 57 -15.53 23.68 -3.08
N ARG A 58 -15.96 23.22 -4.25
CA ARG A 58 -16.55 21.89 -4.40
C ARG A 58 -15.44 20.87 -4.55
N VAL A 59 -15.36 19.93 -3.61
CA VAL A 59 -14.43 18.80 -3.67
C VAL A 59 -15.21 17.58 -4.16
N SER A 60 -14.76 16.95 -5.24
CA SER A 60 -15.44 15.81 -5.88
C SER A 60 -14.49 14.63 -6.03
N ILE A 61 -15.02 13.42 -5.89
CA ILE A 61 -14.30 12.18 -6.21
C ILE A 61 -14.89 11.56 -7.47
N PHE A 62 -14.03 11.21 -8.40
CA PHE A 62 -14.36 10.50 -9.63
C PHE A 62 -13.65 9.15 -9.68
N GLU A 63 -14.39 8.14 -10.15
CA GLU A 63 -13.83 6.85 -10.56
C GLU A 63 -14.39 6.53 -11.94
N ASN A 64 -13.56 6.10 -12.89
CA ASN A 64 -13.97 5.82 -14.26
C ASN A 64 -14.77 6.98 -14.90
N ASN A 65 -14.31 8.22 -14.70
CA ASN A 65 -14.94 9.47 -15.15
C ASN A 65 -16.37 9.70 -14.62
N ARG A 66 -16.80 8.95 -13.59
CA ARG A 66 -18.09 9.14 -12.94
C ARG A 66 -17.89 9.72 -11.55
N ARG A 67 -18.54 10.86 -11.27
CA ARG A 67 -18.57 11.43 -9.92
C ARG A 67 -19.25 10.45 -8.96
N ARG A 68 -18.51 10.04 -7.92
CA ARG A 68 -18.94 9.12 -6.87
C ARG A 68 -19.59 9.87 -5.71
N THR A 69 -18.96 10.98 -5.30
CA THR A 69 -19.42 11.82 -4.21
C THR A 69 -18.84 13.23 -4.36
N SER A 70 -19.39 14.20 -3.63
CA SER A 70 -18.87 15.56 -3.54
C SER A 70 -19.28 16.22 -2.23
N ASP A 71 -18.48 17.18 -1.79
CA ASP A 71 -18.72 18.03 -0.64
C ASP A 71 -18.35 19.49 -0.98
N ARG A 72 -18.69 20.44 -0.11
CA ARG A 72 -18.25 21.83 -0.23
C ARG A 72 -17.51 22.25 1.03
N THR A 73 -16.37 22.88 0.84
CA THR A 73 -15.54 23.36 1.96
C THR A 73 -16.28 24.42 2.77
N ASN A 74 -16.07 24.39 4.08
CA ASN A 74 -16.60 25.41 5.00
C ASN A 74 -15.68 26.66 5.05
N GLN A 75 -15.98 27.60 5.95
CA GLN A 75 -15.18 28.83 6.13
C GLN A 75 -13.71 28.59 6.50
N SER A 76 -13.38 27.40 7.00
CA SER A 76 -12.03 27.00 7.38
C SER A 76 -11.39 26.07 6.35
N GLY A 77 -11.96 25.92 5.14
CA GLY A 77 -11.41 25.05 4.10
C GLY A 77 -11.63 23.55 4.32
N VAL A 78 -12.40 23.16 5.34
CA VAL A 78 -12.57 21.74 5.70
C VAL A 78 -13.61 21.06 4.82
N PHE A 79 -13.30 19.85 4.35
CA PHE A 79 -14.23 18.97 3.63
C PHE A 79 -14.22 17.54 4.17
N ARG A 80 -15.29 16.80 3.87
CA ARG A 80 -15.41 15.38 4.20
C ARG A 80 -16.23 14.62 3.16
N LEU A 81 -15.58 13.64 2.55
CA LEU A 81 -16.17 12.76 1.54
C LEU A 81 -16.25 11.34 2.08
N THR A 82 -17.29 10.60 1.75
CA THR A 82 -17.38 9.17 2.09
C THR A 82 -18.05 8.41 0.97
N TYR A 83 -17.37 7.42 0.42
CA TYR A 83 -17.84 6.62 -0.71
C TYR A 83 -17.29 5.20 -0.62
N LYS A 84 -17.83 4.30 -1.45
CA LYS A 84 -17.27 2.95 -1.62
C LYS A 84 -16.40 2.97 -2.90
N PRO A 85 -15.08 2.76 -2.79
CA PRO A 85 -14.22 2.61 -3.96
C PRO A 85 -14.64 1.41 -4.82
N ASP A 86 -14.61 1.59 -6.13
CA ASP A 86 -14.74 0.48 -7.09
C ASP A 86 -13.36 0.10 -7.69
N ASN A 87 -12.34 0.94 -7.50
CA ASN A 87 -10.97 0.71 -7.96
C ASN A 87 -9.97 1.20 -6.90
N ASP A 88 -8.70 0.85 -7.06
CA ASP A 88 -7.59 1.28 -6.18
C ASP A 88 -7.12 2.72 -6.46
N LEU A 89 -7.66 3.35 -7.51
CA LEU A 89 -7.36 4.72 -7.93
C LEU A 89 -8.64 5.54 -8.04
N ALA A 90 -8.56 6.80 -7.60
CA ALA A 90 -9.61 7.79 -7.79
C ALA A 90 -9.01 9.13 -8.23
N THR A 91 -9.84 9.99 -8.83
CA THR A 91 -9.48 11.37 -9.12
C THR A 91 -10.19 12.27 -8.11
N ILE A 92 -9.43 13.05 -7.35
CA ILE A 92 -9.96 14.14 -6.53
C ILE A 92 -9.92 15.43 -7.36
N GLU A 93 -11.02 16.18 -7.35
CA GLU A 93 -11.18 17.43 -8.11
C GLU A 93 -11.65 18.54 -7.18
N PHE A 94 -11.03 19.72 -7.32
CA PHE A 94 -11.34 20.95 -6.61
C PHE A 94 -11.86 21.99 -7.61
N GLU A 95 -13.13 22.36 -7.48
CA GLU A 95 -13.81 23.35 -8.32
C GLU A 95 -14.08 24.62 -7.49
N GLY A 96 -13.32 25.67 -7.76
CA GLY A 96 -13.53 27.02 -7.24
C GLY A 96 -14.36 27.88 -8.20
N SER A 97 -14.44 29.19 -7.93
CA SER A 97 -15.17 30.14 -8.79
C SER A 97 -14.53 30.33 -10.17
N ASP A 98 -13.21 30.18 -10.25
CA ASP A 98 -12.36 30.58 -11.36
C ASP A 98 -11.27 29.55 -11.68
N PHE A 99 -11.28 28.40 -11.00
CA PHE A 99 -10.35 27.29 -11.24
C PHE A 99 -11.04 25.94 -11.12
N THR A 100 -10.46 24.95 -11.80
CA THR A 100 -10.77 23.53 -11.60
C THR A 100 -9.48 22.75 -11.76
N LEU A 101 -9.03 22.12 -10.67
CA LEU A 101 -7.82 21.30 -10.64
C LEU A 101 -8.18 19.90 -10.17
N SER A 102 -7.48 18.90 -10.68
CA SER A 102 -7.69 17.52 -10.27
C SER A 102 -6.38 16.76 -10.18
N ARG A 103 -6.39 15.73 -9.35
CA ARG A 103 -5.24 14.88 -9.10
C ARG A 103 -5.68 13.43 -8.92
N VAL A 104 -4.90 12.49 -9.43
CA VAL A 104 -5.10 11.07 -9.19
C VAL A 104 -4.52 10.73 -7.83
N ILE A 105 -5.26 9.93 -7.05
CA ILE A 105 -4.86 9.46 -5.72
C ILE A 105 -5.09 7.96 -5.62
N SER A 106 -4.20 7.27 -4.92
CA SER A 106 -4.46 5.89 -4.49
C SER A 106 -5.47 5.84 -3.35
N VAL A 107 -6.36 4.85 -3.38
CA VAL A 107 -7.41 4.64 -2.38
C VAL A 107 -7.57 3.16 -2.10
N THR A 108 -7.89 2.82 -0.85
CA THR A 108 -8.16 1.45 -0.41
C THR A 108 -9.53 1.36 0.23
N GLU A 109 -10.25 0.26 0.05
CA GLU A 109 -11.55 0.08 0.72
C GLU A 109 -11.40 0.11 2.26
N GLY A 110 -12.28 0.88 2.91
CA GLY A 110 -12.41 0.87 4.36
C GLY A 110 -11.30 1.60 5.11
N SER A 111 -10.59 2.51 4.45
CA SER A 111 -9.63 3.44 5.07
C SER A 111 -10.29 4.75 5.52
N ASP A 112 -9.65 5.40 6.49
CA ASP A 112 -9.84 6.81 6.82
C ASP A 112 -8.61 7.55 6.28
N VAL A 113 -8.80 8.55 5.42
CA VAL A 113 -7.72 9.30 4.76
C VAL A 113 -7.77 10.75 5.22
N THR A 114 -6.62 11.28 5.62
CA THR A 114 -6.36 12.72 5.80
C THR A 114 -5.62 13.22 4.56
N LEU A 115 -6.16 14.25 3.91
CA LEU A 115 -5.59 14.97 2.78
C LEU A 115 -5.66 16.46 3.07
N ASP A 116 -4.57 17.08 3.48
CA ASP A 116 -4.49 18.53 3.57
C ASP A 116 -3.69 19.06 2.38
N GLU A 117 -4.12 20.18 1.82
CA GLU A 117 -3.57 20.66 0.56
C GLU A 117 -3.46 22.18 0.42
N ILE A 118 -2.50 22.56 -0.42
CA ILE A 118 -2.40 23.88 -1.03
C ILE A 118 -2.79 23.75 -2.50
N ILE A 119 -3.68 24.63 -2.95
CA ILE A 119 -4.10 24.75 -4.34
C ILE A 119 -3.35 25.92 -4.97
N ASP A 120 -2.46 25.67 -5.92
CA ASP A 120 -1.82 26.73 -6.71
C ASP A 120 -2.53 26.86 -8.06
N THR A 121 -3.19 28.00 -8.29
CA THR A 121 -3.88 28.28 -9.54
C THR A 121 -3.00 29.07 -10.52
N ILE A 122 -1.88 29.64 -10.06
CA ILE A 122 -0.88 30.31 -10.90
C ILE A 122 -0.02 29.26 -11.60
N THR A 123 0.43 28.27 -10.83
CA THR A 123 1.05 27.04 -11.31
C THR A 123 0.05 25.90 -11.09
N PRO A 124 -0.81 25.56 -12.06
CA PRO A 124 -1.97 24.67 -11.89
C PRO A 124 -1.65 23.31 -11.23
N GLU A 125 -1.62 23.27 -9.90
CA GLU A 125 -1.11 22.14 -9.12
C GLU A 125 -1.86 22.01 -7.79
N ILE A 126 -1.96 20.78 -7.31
CA ILE A 126 -2.46 20.43 -5.98
C ILE A 126 -1.29 19.83 -5.20
N ILE A 127 -0.84 20.54 -4.18
CA ILE A 127 0.29 20.17 -3.34
C ILE A 127 -0.27 19.60 -2.04
N PHE A 128 -0.10 18.31 -1.78
CA PHE A 128 -0.49 17.71 -0.52
C PHE A 128 0.55 18.06 0.55
N THR A 129 0.10 18.71 1.63
CA THR A 129 0.93 19.02 2.80
C THR A 129 0.82 17.92 3.84
N GLU A 130 -0.33 17.24 3.91
CA GLU A 130 -0.53 16.01 4.66
C GLU A 130 -1.26 14.98 3.79
N TRP A 131 -0.72 13.75 3.73
CA TRP A 131 -1.42 12.60 3.15
C TRP A 131 -1.19 11.38 4.04
N VAL A 132 -2.21 11.04 4.82
CA VAL A 132 -2.18 9.89 5.73
C VAL A 132 -3.33 8.97 5.43
N VAL A 133 -3.04 7.68 5.26
CA VAL A 133 -4.01 6.62 5.04
C VAL A 133 -4.05 5.73 6.27
N ASP A 134 -5.07 5.90 7.11
CA ASP A 134 -5.38 5.00 8.23
C ASP A 134 -6.23 3.83 7.73
N GLN A 135 -5.55 2.77 7.33
CA GLN A 135 -6.16 1.54 6.86
C GLN A 135 -6.57 0.63 8.03
N ARG A 136 -7.78 0.07 7.94
CA ARG A 136 -8.20 -0.99 8.85
C ARG A 136 -7.40 -2.26 8.57
N ARG A 137 -7.22 -3.06 9.62
CA ARG A 137 -6.64 -4.41 9.58
C ARG A 137 -7.05 -5.17 8.32
N LEU A 138 -6.06 -5.70 7.62
CA LEU A 138 -6.23 -6.45 6.39
C LEU A 138 -6.39 -7.93 6.74
N THR A 139 -7.53 -8.52 6.36
CA THR A 139 -7.80 -9.95 6.52
C THR A 139 -8.24 -10.51 5.18
N LEU A 140 -7.29 -11.05 4.44
CA LEU A 140 -7.47 -11.53 3.08
C LEU A 140 -7.49 -13.05 3.04
N SER A 141 -8.19 -13.60 2.06
CA SER A 141 -8.28 -15.02 1.80
C SER A 141 -8.45 -15.32 0.31
N SER A 142 -8.11 -16.55 -0.10
CA SER A 142 -8.38 -17.01 -1.47
C SER A 142 -7.70 -16.12 -2.51
N PHE A 143 -8.44 -15.28 -3.23
CA PHE A 143 -7.92 -14.40 -4.30
C PHE A 143 -8.12 -12.92 -3.97
N ASP A 144 -8.38 -12.59 -2.69
CA ASP A 144 -8.52 -11.21 -2.27
C ASP A 144 -7.23 -10.43 -2.58
N GLN A 145 -7.38 -9.17 -3.00
CA GLN A 145 -6.25 -8.29 -3.28
C GLN A 145 -6.45 -6.92 -2.61
N VAL A 146 -5.34 -6.32 -2.16
CA VAL A 146 -5.26 -4.92 -1.74
C VAL A 146 -4.02 -4.34 -2.39
N ILE A 147 -4.19 -3.30 -3.20
CA ILE A 147 -3.10 -2.59 -3.87
C ILE A 147 -3.20 -1.12 -3.47
N PHE A 148 -2.08 -0.54 -3.06
CA PHE A 148 -1.93 0.88 -2.81
C PHE A 148 -0.57 1.33 -3.34
N ASN A 149 -0.52 2.40 -4.12
CA ASN A 149 0.72 2.86 -4.74
C ASN A 149 0.78 4.39 -4.78
N ASP A 150 1.30 4.99 -3.71
CA ASP A 150 1.46 6.44 -3.62
C ASP A 150 2.59 6.83 -2.67
N THR A 151 3.73 7.21 -3.23
CA THR A 151 4.95 7.51 -2.44
C THR A 151 4.93 8.87 -1.74
N GLU A 152 3.86 9.65 -1.90
CA GLU A 152 3.62 10.86 -1.08
C GLU A 152 2.85 10.55 0.21
N ALA A 153 2.14 9.42 0.24
CA ALA A 153 1.27 9.07 1.35
C ALA A 153 2.01 8.30 2.46
N THR A 154 1.70 8.61 3.73
CA THR A 154 2.01 7.74 4.85
C THR A 154 0.90 6.73 5.05
N PHE A 155 1.22 5.43 4.97
CA PHE A 155 0.25 4.34 5.10
C PHE A 155 0.34 3.69 6.48
N ARG A 156 -0.77 3.65 7.22
CA ARG A 156 -0.82 3.12 8.58
C ARG A 156 -1.89 2.05 8.74
N ILE A 157 -1.56 0.97 9.42
CA ILE A 157 -2.53 -0.03 9.90
C ILE A 157 -2.46 -0.11 11.43
N ASP A 158 -3.57 0.20 12.09
CA ASP A 158 -3.75 -0.04 13.53
C ASP A 158 -4.42 -1.40 13.79
N GLY A 159 -3.64 -2.32 14.35
CA GLY A 159 -4.04 -3.68 14.69
C GLY A 159 -5.08 -3.77 15.80
N LYS A 160 -5.26 -2.75 16.65
CA LYS A 160 -6.14 -2.78 17.83
C LYS A 160 -6.02 -4.09 18.62
N ASN A 161 -4.79 -4.53 18.87
CA ASN A 161 -4.38 -5.79 19.51
C ASN A 161 -4.76 -7.08 18.74
N LYS A 162 -5.02 -6.98 17.45
CA LYS A 162 -5.22 -8.10 16.51
C LYS A 162 -4.16 -8.05 15.42
N ASN A 163 -4.14 -9.02 14.53
CA ASN A 163 -3.17 -9.02 13.43
C ASN A 163 -3.42 -7.82 12.52
N CYS A 164 -2.35 -7.11 12.14
CA CYS A 164 -2.43 -5.95 11.26
C CYS A 164 -2.68 -6.41 9.82
N ILE A 165 -1.86 -7.34 9.32
CA ILE A 165 -2.06 -8.03 8.04
C ILE A 165 -2.18 -9.53 8.29
N ARG A 166 -3.27 -10.13 7.81
CA ARG A 166 -3.44 -11.58 7.76
C ARG A 166 -3.87 -11.97 6.35
N ALA A 167 -3.00 -12.64 5.62
CA ALA A 167 -3.24 -13.08 4.24
C ALA A 167 -3.12 -14.61 4.17
N LYS A 168 -4.00 -15.27 3.41
CA LYS A 168 -4.00 -16.73 3.22
C LYS A 168 -4.54 -17.11 1.84
N GLY A 169 -4.12 -18.25 1.31
CA GLY A 169 -4.49 -18.60 -0.09
C GLY A 169 -3.69 -17.73 -1.05
N GLU A 170 -4.08 -17.68 -2.31
CA GLU A 170 -3.48 -16.84 -3.37
C GLU A 170 -3.77 -15.33 -3.22
N SER A 171 -3.98 -14.86 -1.98
CA SER A 171 -4.28 -13.46 -1.69
C SER A 171 -3.04 -12.58 -1.79
N ARG A 172 -3.23 -11.32 -2.18
CA ARG A 172 -2.14 -10.38 -2.46
C ARG A 172 -2.32 -9.05 -1.70
N VAL A 173 -1.26 -8.59 -1.04
CA VAL A 173 -1.19 -7.23 -0.46
C VAL A 173 0.05 -6.57 -1.04
N GLU A 174 -0.14 -5.45 -1.74
CA GLU A 174 0.95 -4.63 -2.29
C GLU A 174 0.75 -3.18 -1.87
N ILE A 175 1.71 -2.65 -1.12
CA ILE A 175 1.63 -1.29 -0.62
C ILE A 175 2.96 -0.62 -0.90
N THR A 176 2.93 0.38 -1.76
CA THR A 176 4.03 1.30 -2.02
C THR A 176 3.63 2.67 -1.46
N ALA A 177 4.41 3.20 -0.52
CA ALA A 177 4.07 4.42 0.20
C ALA A 177 5.30 5.27 0.53
N ARG A 178 5.13 6.50 1.03
CA ARG A 178 6.23 7.27 1.61
C ARG A 178 6.83 6.53 2.80
N SER A 179 5.95 6.14 3.72
CA SER A 179 6.26 5.43 4.96
C SER A 179 5.13 4.44 5.26
N ILE A 180 5.45 3.28 5.81
CA ILE A 180 4.48 2.23 6.18
C ILE A 180 4.61 1.91 7.67
N SER A 181 3.48 1.96 8.40
CA SER A 181 3.46 1.68 9.84
C SER A 181 2.38 0.68 10.23
N LEU A 182 2.79 -0.49 10.76
CA LEU A 182 1.92 -1.50 11.33
C LEU A 182 2.06 -1.45 12.86
N ILE A 183 1.06 -0.94 13.56
CA ILE A 183 1.13 -0.69 15.00
C ILE A 183 0.02 -1.36 15.77
N ASN A 184 0.20 -1.48 17.09
CA ASN A 184 -0.77 -2.12 17.99
C ASN A 184 -1.18 -3.51 17.51
N CYS A 185 -0.26 -4.25 16.87
CA CYS A 185 -0.53 -5.55 16.27
C CYS A 185 -0.41 -6.68 17.32
N SER A 186 -1.28 -7.69 17.26
CA SER A 186 -1.00 -8.97 17.93
C SER A 186 0.17 -9.68 17.23
N GLU A 187 0.04 -9.95 15.94
CA GLU A 187 1.12 -10.32 15.02
C GLU A 187 1.14 -9.24 13.93
N GLY A 188 2.31 -8.78 13.49
CA GLY A 188 2.39 -7.71 12.49
C GLY A 188 1.87 -8.16 11.14
N ILE A 189 2.56 -9.12 10.53
CA ILE A 189 2.20 -9.75 9.26
C ILE A 189 2.05 -11.25 9.47
N THR A 190 0.94 -11.83 9.05
CA THR A 190 0.71 -13.28 9.06
C THR A 190 0.36 -13.76 7.66
N THR A 191 1.18 -14.67 7.12
CA THR A 191 0.97 -15.26 5.79
C THR A 191 0.98 -16.78 5.85
N SER A 192 0.14 -17.40 5.02
CA SER A 192 0.12 -18.85 4.82
C SER A 192 -0.39 -19.21 3.43
N SER A 193 -0.04 -20.40 2.93
CA SER A 193 -0.65 -21.02 1.76
C SER A 193 -0.70 -20.11 0.51
N PHE A 194 0.43 -19.82 -0.14
CA PHE A 194 0.56 -18.98 -1.35
C PHE A 194 0.33 -17.46 -1.18
N ALA A 195 0.05 -16.98 0.03
CA ALA A 195 -0.20 -15.56 0.24
C ALA A 195 1.05 -14.72 -0.03
N LEU A 196 0.87 -13.55 -0.66
CA LEU A 196 1.93 -12.58 -0.93
C LEU A 196 1.64 -11.26 -0.22
N VAL A 197 2.63 -10.77 0.53
CA VAL A 197 2.63 -9.42 1.10
C VAL A 197 3.92 -8.73 0.67
N ASP A 198 3.80 -7.64 -0.07
CA ASP A 198 4.91 -6.80 -0.54
C ASP A 198 4.68 -5.37 -0.05
N LEU A 199 5.58 -4.88 0.81
CA LEU A 199 5.53 -3.53 1.37
C LEU A 199 6.80 -2.79 0.96
N GLN A 200 6.64 -1.69 0.23
CA GLN A 200 7.74 -0.86 -0.26
C GLN A 200 7.59 0.57 0.23
N ALA A 201 8.67 1.18 0.73
CA ALA A 201 8.64 2.57 1.21
C ALA A 201 9.85 3.40 0.78
N ASP A 202 9.64 4.70 0.54
CA ASP A 202 10.73 5.66 0.27
C ASP A 202 11.51 5.96 1.56
N GLU A 203 10.79 6.05 2.67
CA GLU A 203 11.27 6.21 4.04
C GLU A 203 10.97 4.91 4.82
N ASP A 204 10.37 4.98 6.00
CA ASP A 204 10.40 3.88 6.95
C ASP A 204 9.32 2.81 6.70
N ILE A 205 9.68 1.54 6.96
CA ILE A 205 8.74 0.45 7.21
C ILE A 205 8.88 0.03 8.68
N ASN A 206 7.84 0.24 9.47
CA ASN A 206 7.82 -0.11 10.89
C ASN A 206 6.73 -1.14 11.22
N VAL A 207 7.13 -2.28 11.78
CA VAL A 207 6.25 -3.36 12.21
C VAL A 207 6.39 -3.56 13.71
N ILE A 208 5.38 -3.13 14.47
CA ILE A 208 5.33 -3.25 15.93
C ILE A 208 4.25 -4.26 16.33
N ALA A 209 4.70 -5.40 16.84
CA ALA A 209 3.84 -6.50 17.25
C ALA A 209 4.07 -6.93 18.71
N ASN A 210 3.01 -7.42 19.34
CA ASN A 210 3.08 -7.99 20.68
C ASN A 210 3.62 -9.43 20.66
N LYS A 211 3.25 -10.23 19.66
CA LYS A 211 3.80 -11.56 19.34
C LYS A 211 4.73 -11.42 18.14
N ASP A 212 4.78 -12.43 17.27
CA ASP A 212 5.68 -12.45 16.11
C ASP A 212 5.48 -11.18 15.25
N GLY A 213 6.57 -10.50 14.92
CA GLY A 213 6.54 -9.33 14.02
C GLY A 213 6.06 -9.76 12.63
N ILE A 214 6.73 -10.76 12.07
CA ILE A 214 6.31 -11.47 10.86
C ILE A 214 6.18 -12.95 11.18
N LYS A 215 5.06 -13.54 10.78
CA LYS A 215 4.81 -14.98 10.84
C LYS A 215 4.42 -15.49 9.46
N SER A 216 5.34 -16.18 8.80
CA SER A 216 5.15 -16.72 7.46
C SER A 216 5.22 -18.24 7.47
N GLN A 217 4.27 -18.89 6.81
CA GLN A 217 4.10 -20.34 6.85
C GLN A 217 3.78 -20.93 5.48
N ASP A 218 3.95 -22.25 5.35
CA ASP A 218 3.75 -23.00 4.10
C ASP A 218 4.54 -22.36 2.95
N ASN A 219 3.94 -22.14 1.80
CA ASN A 219 4.55 -21.55 0.61
C ASN A 219 4.10 -20.09 0.38
N SER A 220 4.16 -19.27 1.42
CA SER A 220 3.84 -17.84 1.35
C SER A 220 5.10 -16.97 1.25
N SER A 221 4.91 -15.70 0.86
CA SER A 221 5.98 -14.71 0.71
C SER A 221 5.67 -13.41 1.45
N VAL A 222 6.67 -12.86 2.12
CA VAL A 222 6.64 -11.50 2.69
C VAL A 222 7.90 -10.77 2.24
N THR A 223 7.74 -9.62 1.60
CA THR A 223 8.84 -8.74 1.21
C THR A 223 8.62 -7.38 1.84
N LEU A 224 9.65 -6.88 2.53
CA LEU A 224 9.74 -5.49 2.97
C LEU A 224 10.96 -4.88 2.28
N SER A 225 10.79 -3.83 1.48
CA SER A 225 11.91 -3.25 0.74
C SER A 225 11.81 -1.74 0.56
N MET A 226 12.88 -1.16 0.02
CA MET A 226 12.84 0.18 -0.57
C MET A 226 12.04 0.23 -1.89
N THR A 227 11.63 1.43 -2.29
CA THR A 227 11.11 1.69 -3.64
C THR A 227 12.26 1.92 -4.65
N ASN A 228 11.93 2.32 -5.88
CA ASN A 228 12.92 2.69 -6.90
C ASN A 228 13.65 4.01 -6.63
N ASN A 229 13.13 4.87 -5.74
CA ASN A 229 13.72 6.17 -5.40
C ASN A 229 13.71 6.39 -3.88
N PRO A 230 14.44 5.58 -3.09
CA PRO A 230 14.45 5.71 -1.65
C PRO A 230 15.03 7.07 -1.21
N VAL A 231 14.51 7.58 -0.11
CA VAL A 231 15.04 8.78 0.58
C VAL A 231 15.89 8.36 1.77
N ALA A 232 15.35 7.49 2.63
CA ALA A 232 16.02 6.98 3.81
C ALA A 232 15.30 5.71 4.29
N ASN A 233 15.23 4.68 3.45
CA ASN A 233 14.41 3.52 3.76
C ASN A 233 14.98 2.72 4.93
N ASN A 234 14.37 2.88 6.11
CA ASN A 234 14.71 2.12 7.31
C ASN A 234 13.63 1.07 7.59
N ILE A 235 14.06 -0.15 7.94
CA ILE A 235 13.12 -1.24 8.25
C ILE A 235 13.28 -1.68 9.70
N PHE A 236 12.21 -1.53 10.49
CA PHE A 236 12.17 -1.92 11.89
C PHE A 236 11.09 -2.96 12.14
N ILE A 237 11.49 -4.15 12.60
CA ILE A 237 10.58 -5.22 13.00
C ILE A 237 10.76 -5.45 14.50
N THR A 238 9.73 -5.17 15.29
CA THR A 238 9.78 -5.29 16.76
C THR A 238 8.69 -6.22 17.27
N SER A 239 9.09 -7.22 18.04
CA SER A 239 8.23 -8.21 18.70
C SER A 239 8.47 -8.24 20.21
N ASN A 240 7.44 -7.93 20.99
CA ASN A 240 7.57 -7.75 22.44
C ASN A 240 7.54 -9.06 23.25
N LYS A 241 7.04 -10.17 22.69
CA LYS A 241 6.87 -11.44 23.44
C LYS A 241 7.32 -12.70 22.71
N GLU A 242 7.50 -12.63 21.40
CA GLU A 242 7.85 -13.79 20.58
C GLU A 242 9.05 -13.44 19.69
N ASN A 243 9.02 -13.79 18.40
CA ASN A 243 10.18 -13.63 17.52
C ASN A 243 10.02 -12.37 16.68
N GLY A 244 11.12 -11.78 16.21
CA GLY A 244 11.03 -10.73 15.19
C GLY A 244 10.37 -11.29 13.93
N ILE A 245 10.95 -12.39 13.42
CA ILE A 245 10.42 -13.18 12.30
C ILE A 245 10.30 -14.65 12.71
N ARG A 246 9.15 -15.27 12.47
CA ARG A 246 8.92 -16.71 12.53
C ARG A 246 8.54 -17.23 11.14
N ALA A 247 9.43 -17.99 10.52
CA ALA A 247 9.22 -18.58 9.20
C ALA A 247 9.18 -20.11 9.28
N SER A 248 8.31 -20.75 8.51
CA SER A 248 8.14 -22.21 8.53
C SER A 248 7.62 -22.75 7.20
N GLY A 249 7.85 -24.04 6.92
CA GLY A 249 7.42 -24.65 5.67
C GLY A 249 8.39 -24.28 4.54
N SER A 250 7.89 -23.82 3.40
CA SER A 250 8.69 -23.32 2.27
C SER A 250 8.51 -21.81 2.08
N SER A 251 8.28 -21.09 3.19
CA SER A 251 7.95 -19.67 3.15
C SER A 251 9.19 -18.84 2.88
N VAL A 252 9.02 -17.68 2.26
CA VAL A 252 10.10 -16.74 1.98
C VAL A 252 9.81 -15.42 2.67
N VAL A 253 10.78 -14.91 3.43
CA VAL A 253 10.73 -13.56 4.00
C VAL A 253 11.99 -12.82 3.56
N ILE A 254 11.82 -11.70 2.87
CA ILE A 254 12.91 -10.83 2.41
C ILE A 254 12.74 -9.48 3.10
N VAL A 255 13.82 -8.97 3.68
CA VAL A 255 13.91 -7.63 4.26
C VAL A 255 15.11 -6.95 3.61
N ASP A 256 14.84 -5.95 2.78
CA ASP A 256 15.81 -5.29 1.90
C ASP A 256 15.81 -3.77 2.16
N PRO A 257 16.45 -3.32 3.25
CA PRO A 257 16.51 -1.92 3.65
C PRO A 257 17.54 -1.15 2.81
N GLU A 258 17.33 0.16 2.61
CA GLU A 258 18.36 1.01 2.00
C GLU A 258 19.42 1.46 3.03
N LEU A 259 18.98 1.83 4.24
CA LEU A 259 19.84 2.50 5.23
C LEU A 259 20.00 1.71 6.53
N ASN A 260 19.02 1.76 7.43
CA ASN A 260 19.07 1.05 8.71
C ASN A 260 18.05 -0.08 8.74
N CYS A 261 18.45 -1.21 9.34
CA CYS A 261 17.49 -2.24 9.68
C CYS A 261 17.75 -2.87 11.04
N THR A 262 16.67 -3.13 11.78
CA THR A 262 16.71 -3.89 13.03
C THR A 262 15.53 -4.84 13.13
N ILE A 263 15.84 -6.10 13.45
CA ILE A 263 14.86 -7.14 13.72
C ILE A 263 15.02 -7.56 15.19
N THR A 264 14.03 -7.20 16.00
CA THR A 264 14.00 -7.48 17.44
C THR A 264 12.90 -8.48 17.76
N GLY A 265 13.28 -9.59 18.41
CA GLY A 265 12.35 -10.52 19.04
C GLY A 265 12.69 -10.71 20.51
N ALA A 266 11.67 -10.76 21.37
CA ALA A 266 11.86 -11.08 22.78
C ALA A 266 12.40 -12.49 23.03
N LYS A 267 12.14 -13.43 22.10
CA LYS A 267 12.74 -14.76 22.06
C LYS A 267 13.87 -14.76 21.03
N ASP A 268 13.58 -15.06 19.77
CA ASP A 268 14.57 -15.05 18.70
C ASP A 268 14.35 -13.84 17.78
N ALA A 269 15.41 -13.21 17.27
CA ALA A 269 15.26 -12.23 16.18
C ALA A 269 14.62 -12.90 14.96
N ILE A 270 15.11 -14.09 14.60
CA ILE A 270 14.63 -14.93 13.50
C ILE A 270 14.52 -16.38 13.99
N ARG A 271 13.36 -17.00 13.79
CA ARG A 271 13.12 -18.42 14.06
C ARG A 271 12.61 -19.12 12.80
N GLN A 272 13.45 -20.00 12.24
CA GLN A 272 13.14 -20.77 11.03
C GLN A 272 12.86 -22.25 11.33
N SER A 273 12.01 -22.89 10.53
CA SER A 273 11.83 -24.34 10.54
C SER A 273 11.39 -24.90 9.17
N GLY A 274 11.72 -26.16 8.89
CA GLY A 274 11.48 -26.74 7.56
C GLY A 274 12.45 -26.20 6.51
N THR A 275 11.94 -25.81 5.34
CA THR A 275 12.72 -25.30 4.20
C THR A 275 12.50 -23.79 3.98
N SER A 276 12.11 -23.06 5.03
CA SER A 276 11.82 -21.63 4.94
C SER A 276 13.09 -20.82 4.74
N VAL A 277 13.01 -19.74 3.95
CA VAL A 277 14.11 -18.79 3.72
C VAL A 277 13.75 -17.47 4.39
N VAL A 278 14.70 -16.91 5.15
CA VAL A 278 14.65 -15.55 5.66
C VAL A 278 15.94 -14.88 5.25
N ASP A 279 15.82 -13.82 4.46
CA ASP A 279 16.93 -12.99 4.03
C ASP A 279 16.78 -11.60 4.67
N PRO A 280 17.50 -11.32 5.77
CA PRO A 280 17.37 -10.08 6.52
C PRO A 280 18.39 -9.03 6.08
N ASP A 281 18.84 -9.02 4.82
CA ASP A 281 19.90 -8.17 4.25
C ASP A 281 20.60 -7.17 5.20
N GLY A 282 21.66 -7.62 5.88
CA GLY A 282 22.48 -6.77 6.75
C GLY A 282 21.80 -6.22 8.02
N CYS A 283 20.55 -6.57 8.32
CA CYS A 283 19.82 -6.11 9.50
C CYS A 283 20.54 -6.47 10.81
N THR A 284 20.47 -5.55 11.78
CA THR A 284 20.87 -5.85 13.16
C THR A 284 19.85 -6.79 13.79
N LEU A 285 20.29 -7.97 14.24
CA LEU A 285 19.44 -8.99 14.85
C LEU A 285 19.54 -8.94 16.37
N VAL A 286 18.41 -8.74 17.06
CA VAL A 286 18.34 -8.66 18.53
C VAL A 286 17.37 -9.72 19.06
N GLY A 287 17.89 -10.67 19.84
CA GLY A 287 17.15 -11.75 20.48
C GLY A 287 17.82 -12.20 21.79
N ASN A 288 17.12 -13.03 22.58
CA ASN A 288 17.57 -13.58 23.86
C ASN A 288 17.90 -15.07 23.79
#